data_AF-A0A7C5M394-F1
#
_entry.id   AF-A0A7C5M394-F1
#
_cell.length_a   1.000
_cell.length_b   1.000
_cell.length_c   1.000
_cell.angle_alpha   90.00
_cell.angle_beta   90.00
_cell.angle_gamma   90.00
#
_symmetry.space_group_name_H-M   'P 1'
#
loop_
_entity.id
_entity.type
_entity.pdbx_description
1 polymer ?
#
loop_
_entity_poly.entity_id
_entity_poly.type
_entity_poly.pdbx_seq_one_letter_code
_entity_poly.pdbx_strand_id
1 'polypeptide(L)'
;MKTLFLAGLSITTLFMAGCATTPTPEEICSAEWIAPRVDRAMYDFKRDTGKTIKTLKKAGDKLSKKGELSTFQMLKVVNAVTKLGDRLQNGHAVKDLRTLAQTCNDPDLIKTAMNDFMREQGVPDKFISFLNDMERYTNLLAVKTKA
;
A
#
# COMPACT_ATOMS: atom_id res chain seq x y z
N MET A 1 -28.53 -66.25 21.75
CA MET A 1 -28.65 -66.49 20.31
C MET A 1 -29.55 -65.44 19.68
N LYS A 2 -28.97 -64.46 18.98
CA LYS A 2 -29.61 -63.75 17.86
C LYS A 2 -28.52 -62.96 17.12
N THR A 3 -28.20 -63.45 15.95
CA THR A 3 -27.35 -62.83 14.92
C THR A 3 -28.05 -61.64 14.29
N LEU A 4 -27.32 -60.56 14.03
CA LEU A 4 -27.65 -59.57 12.99
C LEU A 4 -26.34 -59.10 12.33
N PHE A 5 -26.07 -59.68 11.16
CA PHE A 5 -25.23 -59.11 10.11
C PHE A 5 -26.01 -57.97 9.44
N LEU A 6 -25.37 -56.83 9.15
CA LEU A 6 -25.41 -56.21 7.82
C LEU A 6 -24.51 -54.96 7.74
N ALA A 7 -23.83 -54.90 6.60
CA ALA A 7 -22.85 -53.92 6.16
C ALA A 7 -23.39 -52.49 6.04
N GLY A 8 -22.48 -51.52 6.05
CA GLY A 8 -22.78 -50.14 5.67
C GLY A 8 -21.56 -49.23 5.72
N LEU A 9 -20.70 -49.31 4.71
CA LEU A 9 -19.65 -48.34 4.42
C LEU A 9 -20.27 -46.94 4.27
N SER A 10 -19.81 -45.95 5.03
CA SER A 10 -20.01 -44.53 4.68
C SER A 10 -18.80 -43.73 5.14
N ILE A 11 -17.80 -43.73 4.25
CA ILE A 11 -16.75 -42.73 4.22
C ILE A 11 -17.44 -41.46 3.72
N THR A 12 -17.92 -40.63 4.65
CA THR A 12 -18.31 -39.26 4.33
C THR A 12 -17.02 -38.45 4.22
N THR A 13 -16.42 -38.46 3.03
CA THR A 13 -15.56 -37.38 2.58
C THR A 13 -16.37 -36.09 2.68
N LEU A 14 -16.14 -35.32 3.75
CA LEU A 14 -16.53 -33.92 3.81
C LEU A 14 -15.80 -33.23 2.66
N PHE A 15 -16.53 -33.10 1.56
CA PHE A 15 -16.25 -32.15 0.51
C PHE A 15 -15.87 -30.84 1.20
N MET A 16 -14.65 -30.38 0.96
CA MET A 16 -14.33 -28.98 1.12
C MET A 16 -15.31 -28.20 0.25
N ALA A 17 -16.41 -27.78 0.86
CA ALA A 17 -17.11 -26.58 0.45
C ALA A 17 -16.09 -25.45 0.66
N GLY A 18 -15.23 -25.25 -0.34
CA GLY A 18 -14.62 -23.96 -0.57
C GLY A 18 -15.78 -23.02 -0.86
N CYS A 19 -16.37 -22.49 0.21
CA CYS A 19 -17.33 -21.42 0.12
C CYS A 19 -16.63 -20.30 -0.65
N ALA A 20 -17.09 -20.08 -1.88
CA ALA A 20 -16.94 -18.82 -2.58
C ALA A 20 -17.78 -17.77 -1.83
N THR A 21 -17.47 -17.52 -0.57
CA THR A 21 -17.97 -16.36 0.17
C THR A 21 -17.14 -15.19 -0.30
N THR A 22 -17.73 -14.39 -1.18
CA THR A 22 -17.28 -13.02 -1.41
C THR A 22 -17.18 -12.37 -0.02
N PRO A 23 -16.00 -11.91 0.41
CA PRO A 23 -15.86 -11.37 1.75
C PRO A 23 -16.80 -10.17 1.90
N THR A 24 -17.43 -10.08 3.06
CA THR A 24 -18.33 -8.96 3.37
C THR A 24 -17.52 -7.65 3.40
N PRO A 25 -18.14 -6.48 3.12
CA PRO A 25 -17.42 -5.20 3.16
C PRO A 25 -16.67 -4.95 4.47
N GLU A 26 -17.21 -5.43 5.58
CA GLU A 26 -16.60 -5.34 6.91
C GLU A 26 -15.32 -6.18 7.03
N GLU A 27 -15.30 -7.38 6.44
CA GLU A 27 -14.10 -8.23 6.38
C GLU A 27 -13.03 -7.66 5.43
N ILE A 28 -13.45 -7.10 4.28
CA ILE A 28 -12.55 -6.46 3.31
C ILE A 28 -11.82 -5.26 3.93
N CYS A 29 -12.51 -4.54 4.81
CA CYS A 29 -11.97 -3.35 5.46
C CYS A 29 -11.23 -3.63 6.78
N SER A 30 -11.07 -4.91 7.14
CA SER A 30 -10.25 -5.31 8.27
C SER A 30 -8.75 -5.13 7.98
N ALA A 31 -7.97 -4.79 9.01
CA ALA A 31 -6.52 -4.63 8.89
C ALA A 31 -5.83 -5.92 8.42
N GLU A 32 -6.30 -7.09 8.86
CA GLU A 32 -5.78 -8.41 8.45
C GLU A 32 -5.95 -8.65 6.95
N TRP A 33 -7.05 -8.16 6.36
CA TRP A 33 -7.30 -8.30 4.92
C TRP A 33 -6.55 -7.25 4.09
N ILE A 34 -6.45 -6.01 4.60
CA ILE A 34 -5.81 -4.89 3.90
C ILE A 34 -4.28 -5.00 3.91
N ALA A 35 -3.67 -5.29 5.07
CA ALA A 35 -2.21 -5.30 5.24
C ALA A 35 -1.45 -6.09 4.18
N PRO A 36 -1.75 -7.39 3.91
CA PRO A 36 -1.01 -8.15 2.91
C PRO A 36 -1.16 -7.62 1.48
N ARG A 37 -2.24 -6.89 1.19
CA ARG A 37 -2.46 -6.24 -0.11
C ARG A 37 -1.70 -4.92 -0.22
N VAL A 38 -1.63 -4.16 0.86
CA VAL A 38 -0.75 -2.99 0.99
C VAL A 38 0.70 -3.43 0.80
N ASP A 39 1.14 -4.47 1.49
CA ASP A 39 2.51 -4.97 1.39
C ASP A 39 2.86 -5.38 -0.03
N ARG A 40 1.98 -6.13 -0.69
CA ARG A 40 2.17 -6.54 -2.09
C ARG A 40 2.22 -5.33 -3.03
N ALA A 41 1.28 -4.40 -2.89
CA ALA A 41 1.23 -3.17 -3.67
C ALA A 41 2.53 -2.35 -3.48
N MET A 42 2.99 -2.19 -2.24
CA MET A 42 4.21 -1.46 -1.92
C MET A 42 5.47 -2.19 -2.39
N TYR A 43 5.48 -3.53 -2.39
CA TYR A 43 6.55 -4.33 -2.97
C TYR A 43 6.69 -4.11 -4.48
N ASP A 44 5.59 -4.18 -5.23
CA ASP A 44 5.60 -3.92 -6.67
C ASP A 44 5.95 -2.44 -6.96
N PHE A 45 5.41 -1.53 -6.16
CA PHE A 45 5.73 -0.12 -6.24
C PHE A 45 7.22 0.15 -5.99
N LYS A 46 7.85 -0.55 -5.04
CA LYS A 46 9.29 -0.48 -4.77
C LYS A 46 10.12 -0.87 -5.97
N ARG A 47 9.75 -1.96 -6.65
CA ARG A 47 10.45 -2.44 -7.84
C ARG A 47 10.48 -1.37 -8.92
N ASP A 48 9.37 -0.66 -9.11
CA ASP A 48 9.22 0.36 -10.15
C ASP A 48 9.82 1.72 -9.77
N THR A 49 9.92 2.02 -8.47
CA THR A 49 10.29 3.36 -7.96
C THR A 49 11.59 3.41 -7.18
N GLY A 50 12.31 2.29 -7.03
CA GLY A 50 13.48 2.20 -6.16
C GLY A 50 14.57 3.25 -6.41
N LYS A 51 14.82 3.62 -7.69
CA LYS A 51 15.75 4.71 -8.05
C LYS A 51 15.26 6.08 -7.56
N THR A 52 13.96 6.32 -7.68
CA THR A 52 13.29 7.55 -7.24
C THR A 52 13.36 7.68 -5.73
N ILE A 53 13.04 6.62 -5.00
CA ILE A 53 13.13 6.59 -3.54
C ILE A 53 14.57 6.77 -3.05
N LYS A 54 15.55 6.14 -3.71
CA LYS A 54 16.96 6.37 -3.38
C LYS A 54 17.37 7.84 -3.56
N THR A 55 16.75 8.57 -4.49
CA THR A 55 16.98 10.00 -4.67
C THR A 55 16.40 10.80 -3.52
N LEU A 56 15.17 10.48 -3.10
CA LEU A 56 14.51 11.10 -1.95
C LEU A 56 15.25 10.83 -0.64
N LYS A 57 15.68 9.59 -0.40
CA LYS A 57 16.54 9.23 0.73
C LYS A 57 17.79 10.11 0.79
N LYS A 58 18.52 10.22 -0.33
CA LYS A 58 19.73 11.07 -0.40
C LYS A 58 19.43 12.55 -0.16
N ALA A 59 18.27 13.05 -0.58
CA ALA A 59 17.85 14.40 -0.29
C ALA A 59 17.52 14.56 1.20
N GLY A 60 16.77 13.63 1.78
CA GLY A 60 16.47 13.60 3.21
C GLY A 60 17.70 13.52 4.10
N ASP A 61 18.69 12.71 3.73
CA ASP A 61 19.98 12.63 4.43
C ASP A 61 20.70 13.98 4.44
N LYS A 62 20.65 14.70 3.31
CA LYS A 62 21.26 16.03 3.19
C LYS A 62 20.53 17.08 3.98
N LEU A 63 19.19 17.11 3.89
CA LEU A 63 18.36 18.03 4.67
C LEU A 63 18.56 17.80 6.18
N SER A 64 18.65 16.54 6.60
CA SER A 64 18.87 16.19 8.02
C SER A 64 20.25 16.64 8.51
N LYS A 65 21.29 16.54 7.66
CA LYS A 65 22.67 16.94 8.02
C LYS A 65 22.93 18.44 7.93
N LYS A 66 22.36 19.13 6.94
CA LYS A 66 22.66 20.53 6.63
C LYS A 66 21.55 21.50 6.99
N GLY A 67 20.37 21.01 7.33
CA GLY A 67 19.19 21.85 7.60
C GLY A 67 18.48 22.38 6.35
N GLU A 68 19.13 22.35 5.18
CA GLU A 68 18.60 22.90 3.93
C GLU A 68 18.93 22.04 2.70
N LEU A 69 18.17 22.25 1.61
CA LEU A 69 18.42 21.69 0.29
C LEU A 69 18.79 22.80 -0.69
N SER A 70 19.81 22.58 -1.52
CA SER A 70 20.11 23.53 -2.59
C SER A 70 19.03 23.52 -3.68
N THR A 71 18.91 24.58 -4.48
CA THR A 71 17.91 24.69 -5.57
C THR A 71 17.93 23.48 -6.51
N PHE A 72 19.12 23.01 -6.91
CA PHE A 72 19.26 21.80 -7.73
C PHE A 72 18.80 20.51 -7.03
N GLN A 73 18.95 20.44 -5.70
CA GLN A 73 18.46 19.30 -4.92
C GLN A 73 16.94 19.35 -4.80
N MET A 74 16.37 20.53 -4.59
CA MET A 74 14.93 20.73 -4.58
C MET A 74 14.29 20.33 -5.91
N LEU A 75 14.88 20.73 -7.05
CA LEU A 75 14.41 20.30 -8.38
C LEU A 75 14.43 18.77 -8.53
N LYS A 76 15.45 18.09 -8.00
CA LYS A 76 15.50 16.62 -8.00
C LYS A 76 14.42 16.01 -7.12
N VAL A 77 14.13 16.61 -5.95
CA VAL A 77 13.02 16.18 -5.09
C VAL A 77 11.69 16.35 -5.80
N VAL A 78 11.42 17.51 -6.38
CA VAL A 78 10.18 17.77 -7.13
C VAL A 78 10.01 16.76 -8.27
N ASN A 79 11.06 16.52 -9.07
CA ASN A 79 11.01 15.54 -10.15
C ASN A 79 10.81 14.10 -9.64
N ALA A 80 11.40 13.77 -8.48
CA ALA A 80 11.22 12.47 -7.86
C ALA A 80 9.79 12.29 -7.32
N VAL A 81 9.24 13.32 -6.67
CA VAL A 81 7.86 13.37 -6.19
C VAL A 81 6.87 13.27 -7.35
N THR A 82 7.07 14.00 -8.45
CA THR A 82 6.23 13.87 -9.65
C THR A 82 6.26 12.45 -10.20
N LYS A 83 7.46 11.85 -10.35
CA LYS A 83 7.57 10.46 -10.82
C LYS A 83 6.91 9.46 -9.88
N LEU A 84 6.99 9.66 -8.57
CA LEU A 84 6.24 8.85 -7.60
C LEU A 84 4.74 9.03 -7.78
N GLY A 85 4.28 10.27 -7.90
CA GLY A 85 2.89 10.62 -8.17
C GLY A 85 2.35 9.93 -9.42
N ASP A 86 3.09 9.98 -10.52
CA ASP A 86 2.70 9.33 -11.77
C ASP A 86 2.60 7.82 -11.62
N ARG A 87 3.54 7.19 -10.90
CA ARG A 87 3.53 5.75 -10.62
C ARG A 87 2.44 5.36 -9.64
N LEU A 88 2.14 6.23 -8.69
CA LEU A 88 1.02 6.05 -7.80
C LEU A 88 -0.25 6.07 -8.65
N GLN A 89 -0.51 7.15 -9.39
CA GLN A 89 -1.75 7.43 -10.13
C GLN A 89 -2.00 6.46 -11.28
N ASN A 90 -0.97 6.16 -12.06
CA ASN A 90 -1.10 5.38 -13.30
C ASN A 90 -0.55 3.95 -13.16
N GLY A 91 0.15 3.64 -12.07
CA GLY A 91 0.70 2.31 -11.84
C GLY A 91 -0.36 1.31 -11.38
N HIS A 92 -0.26 0.10 -11.92
CA HIS A 92 -1.14 -1.01 -11.55
C HIS A 92 -0.99 -1.39 -10.06
N ALA A 93 0.22 -1.26 -9.50
CA ALA A 93 0.55 -1.67 -8.14
C ALA A 93 -0.35 -1.00 -7.07
N VAL A 94 -0.76 0.26 -7.27
CA VAL A 94 -1.52 1.04 -6.28
C VAL A 94 -2.99 1.24 -6.69
N LYS A 95 -3.39 0.70 -7.84
CA LYS A 95 -4.79 0.77 -8.30
C LYS A 95 -5.73 0.11 -7.30
N ASP A 96 -5.37 -1.08 -6.82
CA ASP A 96 -6.20 -1.83 -5.87
C ASP A 96 -6.28 -1.14 -4.52
N LEU A 97 -5.22 -0.45 -4.09
CA LEU A 97 -5.24 0.36 -2.87
C LEU A 97 -6.17 1.57 -2.96
N ARG A 98 -6.31 2.20 -4.13
CA ARG A 98 -7.33 3.25 -4.32
C ARG A 98 -8.73 2.69 -4.20
N THR A 99 -8.97 1.54 -4.81
CA THR A 99 -10.26 0.87 -4.72
C THR A 99 -10.57 0.56 -3.26
N LEU A 100 -9.60 0.06 -2.50
CA LEU A 100 -9.79 -0.21 -1.06
C LEU A 100 -10.01 1.05 -0.24
N ALA A 101 -9.24 2.10 -0.48
CA ALA A 101 -9.44 3.39 0.17
C ALA A 101 -10.87 3.93 -0.07
N GLN A 102 -11.40 3.76 -1.28
CA GLN A 102 -12.78 4.14 -1.62
C GLN A 102 -13.81 3.21 -0.98
N THR A 103 -13.64 1.89 -1.11
CA THR A 103 -14.57 0.88 -0.57
C THR A 103 -14.67 0.96 0.96
N CYS A 104 -13.55 1.24 1.63
CA CYS A 104 -13.47 1.29 3.08
C CYS A 104 -13.63 2.70 3.65
N ASN A 105 -13.90 3.70 2.82
CA ASN A 105 -13.97 5.11 3.22
C ASN A 105 -12.74 5.56 4.04
N ASP A 106 -11.56 5.08 3.65
CA ASP A 106 -10.28 5.40 4.28
C ASP A 106 -9.43 6.26 3.33
N PRO A 107 -9.63 7.59 3.33
CA PRO A 107 -8.89 8.49 2.44
C PRO A 107 -7.39 8.58 2.79
N ASP A 108 -6.99 8.18 4.01
CA ASP A 108 -5.62 8.25 4.49
C ASP A 108 -4.82 6.96 4.21
N LEU A 109 -5.46 5.86 3.81
CA LEU A 109 -4.83 4.57 3.51
C LEU A 109 -3.56 4.71 2.65
N ILE A 110 -3.66 5.47 1.55
CA ILE A 110 -2.54 5.66 0.62
C ILE A 110 -1.43 6.51 1.24
N LYS A 111 -1.79 7.53 2.02
CA LYS A 111 -0.83 8.40 2.70
C LYS A 111 -0.07 7.62 3.78
N THR A 112 -0.78 6.84 4.58
CA THR A 112 -0.20 5.96 5.61
C THR A 112 0.74 4.95 4.97
N ALA A 113 0.26 4.21 3.96
CA ALA A 113 1.08 3.24 3.25
C ALA A 113 2.34 3.86 2.64
N MET A 114 2.24 5.08 2.09
CA MET A 114 3.41 5.75 1.52
C MET A 114 4.41 6.23 2.57
N ASN A 115 3.94 6.74 3.71
CA ASN A 115 4.82 7.15 4.79
C ASN A 115 5.56 5.95 5.36
N ASP A 116 4.86 4.83 5.60
CA ASP A 116 5.45 3.60 6.11
C ASP A 116 6.46 3.02 5.11
N PHE A 117 6.09 2.95 3.84
CA PHE A 117 7.01 2.55 2.78
C PHE A 117 8.29 3.42 2.76
N MET A 118 8.17 4.74 2.87
CA MET A 118 9.32 5.63 2.89
C MET A 118 10.22 5.40 4.12
N ARG A 119 9.62 5.17 5.30
CA ARG A 119 10.37 4.80 6.52
C ARG A 119 11.12 3.48 6.33
N GLU A 120 10.47 2.46 5.79
CA GLU A 120 11.08 1.16 5.49
C GLU A 120 12.24 1.26 4.48
N GLN A 121 12.15 2.17 3.51
CA GLN A 121 13.25 2.43 2.58
C GLN A 121 14.38 3.27 3.22
N GLY A 122 14.22 3.71 4.47
CA GLY A 122 15.16 4.50 5.23
C GLY A 122 15.19 5.97 4.81
N VAL A 123 14.05 6.52 4.40
CA VAL A 123 13.88 7.97 4.24
C VAL A 123 13.68 8.58 5.63
N PRO A 124 14.42 9.64 6.02
CA PRO A 124 14.30 10.23 7.35
C PRO A 124 12.93 10.84 7.63
N ASP A 125 12.38 10.67 8.83
CA ASP A 125 11.06 11.20 9.22
C ASP A 125 10.94 12.71 9.01
N LYS A 126 11.98 13.49 9.36
CA LYS A 126 12.02 14.94 9.13
C LYS A 126 11.79 15.28 7.65
N PHE A 127 12.31 14.47 6.74
CA PHE A 127 12.11 14.68 5.31
C PHE A 127 10.72 14.21 4.85
N ILE A 128 10.19 13.15 5.44
CA ILE A 128 8.79 12.72 5.19
C ILE A 128 7.81 13.83 5.64
N SER A 129 8.03 14.45 6.81
CA SER A 129 7.25 15.62 7.25
C SER A 129 7.37 16.77 6.26
N PHE A 130 8.59 17.12 5.84
CA PHE A 130 8.81 18.15 4.81
C PHE A 130 8.03 17.87 3.52
N LEU A 131 7.97 16.62 3.06
CA LEU A 131 7.18 16.25 1.89
C LEU A 131 5.68 16.40 2.14
N ASN A 132 5.19 15.99 3.32
CA ASN A 132 3.78 16.13 3.69
C ASN A 132 3.33 17.61 3.84
N ASP A 133 4.25 18.53 4.08
CA ASP A 133 3.97 19.97 4.08
C ASP A 133 3.87 20.55 2.65
N MET A 134 4.27 19.79 1.61
CA MET A 134 4.13 20.21 0.22
C MET A 134 2.74 19.86 -0.31
N GLU A 135 1.94 20.88 -0.63
CA GLU A 135 0.60 20.73 -1.22
C GLU A 135 0.62 19.84 -2.48
N ARG A 136 1.65 19.98 -3.32
CA ARG A 136 1.83 19.12 -4.50
C ARG A 136 1.90 17.64 -4.12
N TYR A 137 2.62 17.29 -3.06
CA TYR A 137 2.77 15.91 -2.64
C TYR A 137 1.48 15.36 -2.05
N THR A 138 0.81 16.11 -1.16
CA THR A 138 -0.46 15.67 -0.57
C THR A 138 -1.56 15.50 -1.62
N ASN A 139 -1.63 16.38 -2.62
CA ASN A 139 -2.55 16.27 -3.75
C ASN A 139 -2.32 15.00 -4.60
N LEU A 140 -1.10 14.46 -4.64
CA LEU A 140 -0.81 13.19 -5.34
C LEU A 140 -1.34 11.98 -4.56
N LEU A 141 -1.35 12.06 -3.23
CA LEU A 141 -1.80 11.00 -2.33
C LEU A 141 -3.32 10.97 -2.18
N ALA A 142 -3.99 12.11 -2.41
CA ALA A 142 -5.43 12.24 -2.28
C ALA A 142 -6.17 11.24 -3.18
N VAL A 143 -7.06 10.47 -2.55
CA VAL A 143 -8.01 9.62 -3.27
C VAL A 143 -9.06 10.53 -3.89
N LYS A 144 -9.01 10.69 -5.22
CA LYS A 144 -10.09 11.37 -5.93
C LYS A 144 -11.33 10.48 -5.88
N THR A 145 -12.24 10.77 -4.96
CA THR A 145 -13.58 10.21 -4.98
C THR A 145 -14.29 10.76 -6.21
N LYS A 146 -14.82 9.87 -7.06
CA LYS A 146 -15.79 10.32 -8.08
C LYS A 146 -17.01 10.85 -7.31
N ALA A 147 -17.33 12.12 -7.54
CA ALA A 147 -18.64 12.67 -7.23
C ALA A 147 -19.70 12.01 -8.11
#